data_AF-A0A950JHU0-F1
#
_entry.id   AF-A0A950JHU0-F1
#
_cell.length_a   1.000
_cell.length_b   1.000
_cell.length_c   1.000
_cell.angle_alpha   90.00
_cell.angle_beta   90.00
_cell.angle_gamma   90.00
#
_symmetry.space_group_name_H-M   'P 1'
#
loop_
_entity.id
_entity.type
_entity.pdbx_description
1 polymer ?
#
loop_
_entity_poly.entity_id
_entity_poly.type
_entity_poly.pdbx_seq_one_letter_code
_entity_poly.pdbx_strand_id
1 'polypeptide(L)'
;MLRADHNNCKTDECGVLKERFAQFSSVVLRLGLELLQDWLPTTEIDELWRKRCTLIREIVATPAPTIEDAMLKAAIASSLVSNGELRIGLTARCFDDYDRAITQSRKTRSGLDAPEPKLRSACRRIRHAMTKASLYQDELGDSWWREFTTGLLAIARYKVKTPAGLKLKGEIIQEILRFASETDGVVELQLSYLQDFASLAHHCLQSERAQIERDSISQSHSGSHEAL
;
A
#
# COMPACT_ATOMS: atom_id res chain seq x y z
N MET A 1 29.87 8.96 37.41
CA MET A 1 29.23 9.86 36.43
C MET A 1 28.71 8.98 35.29
N LEU A 2 27.50 8.44 35.47
CA LEU A 2 26.89 7.45 34.57
C LEU A 2 26.19 8.19 33.42
N ARG A 3 26.67 8.01 32.19
CA ARG A 3 25.89 8.30 30.99
C ARG A 3 25.01 7.09 30.70
N ALA A 4 23.77 7.14 31.16
CA ALA A 4 22.68 6.49 30.46
C ALA A 4 22.11 7.57 29.54
N ASP A 5 22.12 7.34 28.22
CA ASP A 5 21.05 7.84 27.38
C ASP A 5 21.15 7.38 25.93
N HIS A 6 19.98 7.02 25.40
CA HIS A 6 19.59 6.78 24.00
C HIS A 6 19.88 5.39 23.40
N ASN A 7 18.92 4.47 23.56
CA ASN A 7 18.49 3.54 22.50
C ASN A 7 17.25 2.70 22.89
N ASN A 8 16.11 3.32 23.22
CA ASN A 8 14.92 2.52 23.55
C ASN A 8 13.57 3.17 23.19
N CYS A 9 13.30 3.43 21.90
CA CYS A 9 11.97 3.93 21.49
C CYS A 9 11.55 3.63 20.04
N LYS A 10 11.89 2.47 19.46
CA LYS A 10 11.42 2.12 18.08
C LYS A 10 11.01 0.67 17.83
N THR A 11 11.04 -0.22 18.83
CA THR A 11 10.86 -1.66 18.60
C THR A 11 9.44 -2.19 18.85
N ASP A 12 8.57 -1.46 19.55
CA ASP A 12 7.29 -2.01 20.00
C ASP A 12 6.22 -2.04 18.89
N GLU A 13 6.17 -1.02 18.02
CA GLU A 13 5.14 -0.91 16.98
C GLU A 13 5.30 -1.93 15.83
N CYS A 14 6.53 -2.36 15.53
CA CYS A 14 6.81 -3.35 14.47
C CYS A 14 6.29 -4.76 14.86
N GLY A 15 6.19 -5.06 16.17
CA GLY A 15 5.65 -6.33 16.66
C GLY A 15 4.13 -6.45 16.43
N VAL A 16 3.41 -5.35 16.60
CA VAL A 16 1.94 -5.33 16.59
C VAL A 16 1.37 -5.74 15.23
N LEU A 17 1.89 -5.20 14.12
CA LEU A 17 1.38 -5.53 12.78
C LEU A 17 1.59 -7.01 12.44
N LYS A 18 2.76 -7.57 12.80
CA LYS A 18 3.10 -8.97 12.58
C LYS A 18 2.23 -9.90 13.43
N GLU A 19 1.99 -9.53 14.69
CA GLU A 19 1.11 -10.28 15.58
C GLU A 19 -0.32 -10.31 15.06
N ARG A 20 -0.87 -9.15 14.66
CA ARG A 20 -2.22 -9.07 14.08
C ARG A 20 -2.33 -9.88 12.78
N PHE A 21 -1.29 -9.87 11.95
CA PHE A 21 -1.24 -10.69 10.76
C PHE A 21 -1.21 -12.19 11.07
N ALA A 22 -0.46 -12.62 12.08
CA ALA A 22 -0.43 -14.02 12.51
C ALA A 22 -1.81 -14.48 13.01
N GLN A 23 -2.48 -13.64 13.81
CA GLN A 23 -3.85 -13.89 14.27
C GLN A 23 -4.84 -13.97 13.10
N PHE A 24 -4.74 -13.05 12.13
CA PHE A 24 -5.57 -13.05 10.94
C PHE A 24 -5.38 -14.33 10.12
N SER A 25 -4.13 -14.72 9.87
CA SER A 25 -3.79 -15.94 9.12
C SER A 25 -4.34 -17.20 9.80
N SER A 26 -4.24 -17.27 11.13
CA SER A 26 -4.82 -18.37 11.91
C SER A 26 -6.35 -18.45 11.75
N VAL A 27 -7.05 -17.32 11.79
CA VAL A 27 -8.51 -17.27 11.60
C VAL A 27 -8.90 -17.67 10.17
N VAL A 28 -8.18 -17.19 9.15
CA VAL A 28 -8.43 -17.56 7.75
C VAL A 28 -8.22 -19.06 7.52
N LEU A 29 -7.14 -19.63 8.05
CA LEU A 29 -6.89 -21.07 7.96
C LEU A 29 -8.00 -21.88 8.63
N ARG A 30 -8.44 -21.44 9.82
CA ARG A 30 -9.51 -22.11 10.55
C ARG A 30 -10.83 -22.04 9.78
N LEU A 31 -11.24 -20.87 9.30
CA LEU A 31 -12.41 -20.73 8.42
C LEU A 31 -12.32 -21.64 7.18
N GLY A 32 -11.14 -21.75 6.56
CA GLY A 32 -10.93 -22.63 5.41
C GLY A 32 -11.09 -24.12 5.74
N LEU A 33 -10.61 -24.56 6.90
CA LEU A 33 -10.78 -25.94 7.36
C LEU A 33 -12.24 -26.24 7.74
N GLU A 34 -12.92 -25.28 8.36
CA GLU A 34 -14.30 -25.43 8.81
C GLU A 34 -15.30 -25.41 7.65
N LEU A 35 -15.06 -24.61 6.60
CA LEU A 35 -15.87 -24.62 5.38
C LEU A 35 -15.75 -25.94 4.58
N LEU A 36 -14.70 -26.73 4.84
CA LEU A 36 -14.57 -28.08 4.29
C LEU A 36 -15.26 -29.15 5.17
N GLN A 37 -15.76 -28.77 6.34
CA GLN A 37 -16.40 -29.65 7.33
C GLN A 37 -17.87 -29.25 7.52
N ASP A 38 -18.78 -29.91 6.79
CA ASP A 38 -20.25 -29.74 6.74
C ASP A 38 -21.06 -29.83 8.08
N TRP A 39 -20.43 -29.84 9.25
CA TRP A 39 -21.04 -30.31 10.51
C TRP A 39 -20.82 -29.39 11.71
N LEU A 40 -20.31 -28.18 11.50
CA LEU A 40 -20.11 -27.21 12.59
C LEU A 40 -21.35 -26.35 12.88
N PRO A 41 -21.56 -25.96 14.14
CA PRO A 41 -22.59 -24.98 14.50
C PRO A 41 -22.33 -23.65 13.79
N THR A 42 -23.36 -23.08 13.17
CA THR A 42 -23.31 -21.78 12.48
C THR A 42 -22.76 -20.65 13.36
N THR A 43 -22.94 -20.73 14.67
CA THR A 43 -22.45 -19.73 15.63
C THR A 43 -20.92 -19.62 15.71
N GLU A 44 -20.18 -20.72 15.55
CA GLU A 44 -18.70 -20.69 15.60
C GLU A 44 -18.12 -20.07 14.33
N ILE A 45 -18.71 -20.40 13.18
CA ILE A 45 -18.36 -19.81 11.88
C ILE A 45 -18.61 -18.30 11.90
N ASP A 46 -19.75 -17.85 12.44
CA ASP A 46 -20.08 -16.43 12.58
C ASP A 46 -19.09 -15.68 13.48
N GLU A 47 -18.64 -16.30 14.58
CA GLU A 47 -17.64 -15.72 15.47
C GLU A 47 -16.29 -15.55 14.77
N LEU A 48 -15.86 -16.54 13.99
CA LEU A 48 -14.62 -16.46 13.21
C LEU A 48 -14.72 -15.39 12.12
N TRP A 49 -15.84 -15.28 11.43
CA TRP A 49 -16.09 -14.19 10.48
C TRP A 49 -16.02 -12.82 11.14
N ARG A 50 -16.65 -12.66 12.31
CA ARG A 50 -16.59 -11.41 13.08
C ARG A 50 -15.15 -11.09 13.48
N LYS A 51 -14.41 -12.08 13.97
CA LYS A 51 -13.00 -11.93 14.35
C LYS A 51 -12.13 -11.56 13.15
N ARG A 52 -12.35 -12.19 12.00
CA ARG A 52 -11.68 -11.86 10.73
C ARG A 52 -11.91 -10.39 10.35
N CYS A 53 -13.15 -9.94 10.36
CA CYS A 53 -13.50 -8.55 10.05
C CYS A 53 -12.85 -7.55 11.02
N THR A 54 -12.81 -7.87 12.31
CA THR A 54 -12.11 -7.05 13.32
C THR A 54 -10.62 -6.96 13.03
N LEU A 55 -9.97 -8.10 12.78
CA LEU A 55 -8.53 -8.15 12.49
C LEU A 55 -8.17 -7.40 11.21
N ILE A 56 -9.00 -7.46 10.16
CA ILE A 56 -8.81 -6.65 8.94
C ILE A 56 -8.77 -5.16 9.29
N ARG A 57 -9.73 -4.68 10.08
CA ARG A 57 -9.78 -3.26 10.50
C ARG A 57 -8.55 -2.87 11.32
N GLU A 58 -8.14 -3.72 12.25
CA GLU A 58 -6.95 -3.49 13.07
C GLU A 58 -5.67 -3.44 12.23
N ILE A 59 -5.47 -4.36 11.29
CA ILE A 59 -4.32 -4.38 10.38
C ILE A 59 -4.29 -3.10 9.53
N VAL A 60 -5.43 -2.72 8.95
CA VAL A 60 -5.54 -1.50 8.14
C VAL A 60 -5.27 -0.25 8.98
N ALA A 61 -5.71 -0.22 10.24
CA ALA A 61 -5.50 0.90 11.15
C ALA A 61 -4.08 0.94 11.75
N THR A 62 -3.37 -0.18 11.80
CA THR A 62 -2.03 -0.25 12.41
C THR A 62 -1.03 0.51 11.53
N PRO A 63 -0.28 1.50 12.07
CA PRO A 63 0.71 2.22 11.28
C PRO A 63 1.83 1.30 10.79
N ALA A 64 2.40 1.61 9.64
CA ALA A 64 3.56 0.93 9.10
C ALA A 64 4.78 1.86 9.14
N PRO A 65 5.60 1.81 10.21
CA PRO A 65 6.71 2.74 10.41
C PRO A 65 7.92 2.44 9.52
N THR A 66 8.05 1.21 9.02
CA THR A 66 9.15 0.76 8.15
C THR A 66 8.66 0.37 6.77
N ILE A 67 9.58 0.29 5.81
CA ILE A 67 9.26 -0.15 4.45
C ILE A 67 8.87 -1.63 4.41
N GLU A 68 9.43 -2.45 5.29
CA GLU A 68 9.06 -3.86 5.47
C GLU A 68 7.64 -4.00 6.04
N ASP A 69 7.29 -3.22 7.05
CA ASP A 69 5.93 -3.21 7.61
C ASP A 69 4.91 -2.75 6.56
N ALA A 70 5.28 -1.75 5.76
CA ALA A 70 4.46 -1.23 4.68
C ALA A 70 4.29 -2.27 3.56
N MET A 71 5.33 -3.03 3.21
CA MET A 71 5.24 -4.17 2.28
C MET A 71 4.34 -5.28 2.79
N LEU A 72 4.46 -5.67 4.07
CA LEU A 72 3.56 -6.65 4.68
C LEU A 72 2.10 -6.18 4.59
N LYS A 73 1.84 -4.93 4.97
CA LYS A 73 0.51 -4.33 4.90
C LYS A 73 -0.03 -4.28 3.47
N ALA A 74 0.81 -3.95 2.48
CA ALA A 74 0.42 -3.93 1.07
C ALA A 74 0.10 -5.33 0.53
N ALA A 75 0.84 -6.36 0.93
CA ALA A 75 0.56 -7.75 0.56
C ALA A 75 -0.80 -8.22 1.11
N ILE A 76 -1.09 -7.90 2.37
CA ILE A 76 -2.38 -8.21 3.00
C ILE A 76 -3.51 -7.46 2.29
N ALA A 77 -3.35 -6.15 2.08
CA ALA A 77 -4.34 -5.33 1.39
C ALA A 77 -4.61 -5.85 -0.03
N SER A 78 -3.57 -6.28 -0.76
CA SER A 78 -3.71 -6.85 -2.11
C SER A 78 -4.58 -8.11 -2.11
N SER A 79 -4.34 -9.00 -1.14
CA SER A 79 -5.14 -10.23 -0.98
C SER A 79 -6.61 -9.91 -0.67
N LEU A 80 -6.85 -9.02 0.28
CA LEU A 80 -8.20 -8.62 0.70
C LEU A 80 -8.98 -7.92 -0.42
N VAL A 81 -8.32 -7.04 -1.20
CA VAL A 81 -8.92 -6.38 -2.36
C VAL A 81 -9.25 -7.40 -3.45
N SER A 82 -8.34 -8.34 -3.74
CA SER A 82 -8.55 -9.38 -4.76
C SER A 82 -9.71 -10.32 -4.42
N ASN A 83 -9.92 -10.59 -3.14
CA ASN A 83 -11.02 -11.42 -2.65
C ASN A 83 -12.35 -10.65 -2.48
N GLY A 84 -12.39 -9.36 -2.81
CA GLY A 84 -13.59 -8.51 -2.68
C GLY A 84 -13.97 -8.16 -1.23
N GLU A 85 -13.09 -8.46 -0.26
CA GLU A 85 -13.33 -8.23 1.18
C GLU A 85 -13.05 -6.79 1.59
N LEU A 86 -12.29 -6.10 0.76
CA LEU A 86 -11.99 -4.68 0.85
C LEU A 86 -12.53 -3.98 -0.41
N ARG A 87 -13.86 -3.82 -0.49
CA ARG A 87 -14.55 -3.18 -1.64
C ARG A 87 -14.10 -1.74 -1.90
N ILE A 88 -13.67 -1.01 -0.87
CA ILE A 88 -13.17 0.37 -0.95
C ILE A 88 -11.77 0.43 -0.32
N GLY A 89 -10.91 -0.48 -0.77
CA GLY A 89 -9.93 -1.19 0.05
C GLY A 89 -8.69 -0.48 0.57
N LEU A 90 -8.43 0.77 0.22
CA LEU A 90 -7.32 1.51 0.79
C LEU A 90 -7.82 2.78 1.45
N THR A 91 -7.57 2.90 2.76
CA THR A 91 -7.87 4.12 3.51
C THR A 91 -6.83 5.19 3.20
N ALA A 92 -7.17 6.47 3.46
CA ALA A 92 -6.22 7.58 3.38
C ALA A 92 -4.90 7.25 4.10
N ARG A 93 -5.00 6.65 5.29
CA ARG A 93 -3.85 6.22 6.10
C ARG A 93 -2.97 5.18 5.41
N CYS A 94 -3.53 4.26 4.63
CA CYS A 94 -2.74 3.31 3.85
C CYS A 94 -1.85 4.05 2.84
N PHE A 95 -2.42 5.00 2.10
CA PHE A 95 -1.64 5.82 1.15
C PHE A 95 -0.53 6.59 1.86
N ASP A 96 -0.83 7.22 2.99
CA ASP A 96 0.16 7.95 3.79
C ASP A 96 1.29 7.06 4.31
N ASP A 97 0.97 5.85 4.77
CA ASP A 97 1.96 4.85 5.21
C ASP A 97 2.92 4.48 4.07
N TYR A 98 2.38 4.19 2.88
CA TYR A 98 3.16 3.77 1.72
C TYR A 98 4.03 4.89 1.14
N ASP A 99 3.48 6.10 1.02
CA ASP A 99 4.21 7.28 0.54
C ASP A 99 5.33 7.65 1.52
N ARG A 100 5.05 7.61 2.82
CA ARG A 100 6.05 7.83 3.87
C ARG A 100 7.17 6.81 3.81
N ALA A 101 6.84 5.51 3.72
CA ALA A 101 7.82 4.43 3.69
C ALA A 101 8.81 4.57 2.51
N ILE A 102 8.30 4.85 1.31
CA ILE A 102 9.14 5.06 0.12
C ILE A 102 10.00 6.32 0.26
N THR A 103 9.45 7.40 0.78
CA THR A 103 10.16 8.68 0.89
C THR A 103 11.27 8.64 1.93
N GLN A 104 11.03 7.97 3.07
CA GLN A 104 12.02 7.85 4.14
C GLN A 104 13.26 7.05 3.72
N SER A 105 13.06 5.94 3.00
CA SER A 105 14.13 5.11 2.45
C SER A 105 14.99 5.86 1.40
N ARG A 106 14.41 6.82 0.67
CA ARG A 106 15.09 7.58 -0.40
C ARG A 106 15.73 8.89 0.01
N LYS A 107 15.74 9.29 1.29
CA LYS A 107 16.39 10.54 1.75
C LYS A 107 17.89 10.65 1.35
N THR A 108 18.50 9.58 0.83
CA THR A 108 19.87 9.53 0.32
C THR A 108 20.02 9.67 -1.20
N ARG A 109 18.95 9.72 -2.02
CA ARG A 109 19.05 9.85 -3.48
C ARG A 109 18.07 10.87 -4.06
N SER A 110 18.58 12.08 -4.33
CA SER A 110 17.91 13.10 -5.14
C SER A 110 17.80 12.62 -6.58
N GLY A 111 16.59 12.30 -7.03
CA GLY A 111 16.39 11.92 -8.42
C GLY A 111 14.95 11.50 -8.69
N LEU A 112 14.20 12.45 -9.27
CA LEU A 112 12.83 12.34 -9.80
C LEU A 112 11.72 12.73 -8.80
N ASP A 113 11.59 14.04 -8.58
CA ASP A 113 10.48 14.67 -7.83
C ASP A 113 9.20 14.86 -8.67
N ALA A 114 9.24 14.51 -9.96
CA ALA A 114 8.12 14.75 -10.87
C ALA A 114 7.40 13.44 -11.24
N PRO A 115 6.06 13.40 -11.21
CA PRO A 115 5.30 12.26 -11.71
C PRO A 115 5.41 12.17 -13.23
N GLU A 116 5.31 10.94 -13.74
CA GLU A 116 5.49 10.64 -15.16
C GLU A 116 4.45 11.37 -16.02
N PRO A 117 4.84 11.98 -17.16
CA PRO A 117 3.93 12.82 -17.96
C PRO A 117 2.65 12.12 -18.42
N LYS A 118 2.74 10.83 -18.81
CA LYS A 118 1.58 10.04 -19.26
C LYS A 118 0.59 9.81 -18.13
N LEU A 119 1.07 9.46 -16.94
CA LEU A 119 0.23 9.32 -15.74
C LEU A 119 -0.44 10.64 -15.39
N ARG A 120 0.34 11.74 -15.38
CA ARG A 120 -0.18 13.08 -15.11
C ARG A 120 -1.30 13.49 -16.07
N SER A 121 -1.12 13.22 -17.36
CA SER A 121 -2.14 13.48 -18.38
C SER A 121 -3.40 12.65 -18.15
N ALA A 122 -3.25 11.36 -17.81
CA ALA A 122 -4.37 10.49 -17.48
C ALA A 122 -5.16 10.98 -16.25
N CYS A 123 -4.48 11.29 -15.15
CA CYS A 123 -5.13 11.82 -13.94
C CYS A 123 -5.85 13.15 -14.21
N ARG A 124 -5.27 14.05 -15.03
CA ARG A 124 -5.92 15.31 -15.40
C ARG A 124 -7.22 15.09 -16.17
N ARG A 125 -7.26 14.13 -17.09
CA ARG A 125 -8.48 13.79 -17.84
C ARG A 125 -9.58 13.29 -16.91
N ILE A 126 -9.25 12.42 -15.94
CA ILE A 126 -10.20 11.94 -14.95
C ILE A 126 -10.73 13.08 -14.07
N ARG A 127 -9.86 13.95 -13.56
CA ARG A 127 -10.27 15.14 -12.80
C ARG A 127 -11.24 16.02 -13.59
N HIS A 128 -10.92 16.28 -14.86
CA HIS A 128 -11.80 17.03 -15.75
C HIS A 128 -13.16 16.36 -15.95
N ALA A 129 -13.18 15.04 -16.12
CA ALA A 129 -14.41 14.26 -16.24
C ALA A 129 -15.27 14.35 -14.96
N MET A 130 -14.67 14.21 -13.78
CA MET A 130 -15.36 14.37 -12.48
C MET A 130 -15.93 15.79 -12.32
N THR A 131 -15.15 16.83 -12.66
CA THR A 131 -15.64 18.22 -12.60
C THR A 131 -16.83 18.45 -13.53
N LYS A 132 -16.80 17.91 -14.75
CA LYS A 132 -17.96 17.97 -15.65
C LYS A 132 -19.19 17.30 -15.03
N ALA A 133 -19.03 16.13 -14.42
CA ALA A 133 -20.13 15.43 -13.78
C ALA A 133 -20.75 16.22 -12.63
N SER A 134 -19.96 16.96 -11.85
CA SER A 134 -20.48 17.84 -10.80
C SER A 134 -21.27 19.03 -11.35
N LEU A 135 -21.03 19.45 -12.59
CA LEU A 135 -21.67 20.62 -13.21
C LEU A 135 -22.94 20.25 -14.01
N TYR A 136 -23.03 19.03 -14.52
CA TYR A 136 -24.06 18.60 -15.48
C TYR A 136 -24.69 17.26 -15.07
N GLN A 137 -25.11 17.11 -13.81
CA GLN A 137 -25.57 15.81 -13.25
C GLN A 137 -26.70 15.17 -14.05
N ASP A 138 -27.64 15.96 -14.57
CA ASP A 138 -28.83 15.46 -15.29
C ASP A 138 -28.56 15.15 -16.78
N GLU A 139 -27.38 15.46 -17.30
CA GLU A 139 -27.01 15.30 -18.72
C GLU A 139 -25.94 14.22 -18.96
N LEU A 140 -25.54 13.49 -17.91
CA LEU A 140 -24.52 12.44 -18.04
C LEU A 140 -25.12 11.19 -18.67
N GLY A 141 -24.82 10.98 -19.95
CA GLY A 141 -25.13 9.73 -20.66
C GLY A 141 -24.02 8.68 -20.59
N ASP A 142 -24.32 7.50 -21.13
CA ASP A 142 -23.41 6.34 -21.18
C ASP A 142 -22.02 6.63 -21.77
N SER A 143 -21.92 7.61 -22.68
CA SER A 143 -20.67 8.02 -23.30
C SER A 143 -19.69 8.58 -22.26
N TRP A 144 -20.18 9.40 -21.32
CA TRP A 144 -19.36 9.96 -20.25
C TRP A 144 -18.86 8.85 -19.32
N TRP A 145 -19.74 7.90 -18.94
CA TRP A 145 -19.36 6.79 -18.07
C TRP A 145 -18.27 5.92 -18.72
N ARG A 146 -18.43 5.61 -20.01
CA ARG A 146 -17.43 4.86 -20.77
C ARG A 146 -16.08 5.57 -20.82
N GLU A 147 -16.08 6.89 -21.06
CA GLU A 147 -14.86 7.70 -21.05
C GLU A 147 -14.20 7.72 -19.66
N PHE A 148 -15.00 7.85 -18.60
CA PHE A 148 -14.54 7.82 -17.21
C PHE A 148 -13.87 6.48 -16.89
N THR A 149 -14.56 5.36 -17.09
CA THR A 149 -14.02 4.00 -16.86
C THR A 149 -12.79 3.72 -17.72
N THR A 150 -12.79 4.16 -18.98
CA THR A 150 -11.60 4.02 -19.85
C THR A 150 -10.40 4.78 -19.29
N GLY A 151 -10.63 5.99 -18.75
CA GLY A 151 -9.61 6.76 -18.09
C GLY A 151 -9.09 6.09 -16.81
N LEU A 152 -9.97 5.50 -16.00
CA LEU A 152 -9.60 4.77 -14.78
C LEU A 152 -8.68 3.59 -15.12
N LEU A 153 -9.08 2.78 -16.10
CA LEU A 153 -8.30 1.65 -16.58
C LEU A 153 -6.96 2.07 -17.19
N ALA A 154 -6.90 3.25 -17.82
CA ALA A 154 -5.64 3.78 -18.33
C ALA A 154 -4.65 4.12 -17.20
N ILE A 155 -5.14 4.63 -16.07
CA ILE A 155 -4.31 4.88 -14.87
C ILE A 155 -3.94 3.54 -14.22
N ALA A 156 -4.89 2.61 -14.10
CA ALA A 156 -4.66 1.28 -13.52
C ALA A 156 -3.64 0.47 -14.33
N ARG A 157 -3.60 0.59 -15.66
CA ARG A 157 -2.61 -0.12 -16.49
C ARG A 157 -1.26 0.57 -16.53
N TYR A 158 -1.15 1.80 -16.03
CA TYR A 158 0.10 2.53 -16.02
C TYR A 158 1.00 2.07 -14.87
N LYS A 159 2.17 1.51 -15.20
CA LYS A 159 3.20 1.13 -14.25
C LYS A 159 4.01 2.34 -13.80
N VAL A 160 3.88 2.70 -12.53
CA VAL A 160 4.62 3.80 -11.91
C VAL A 160 6.09 3.42 -11.73
N LYS A 161 6.97 4.42 -11.90
CA LYS A 161 8.43 4.26 -11.76
C LYS A 161 9.02 5.19 -10.71
N THR A 162 8.23 6.13 -10.20
CA THR A 162 8.68 7.19 -9.31
C THR A 162 7.79 7.28 -8.06
N PRO A 163 8.33 7.69 -6.90
CA PRO A 163 7.52 7.99 -5.72
C PRO A 163 6.47 9.06 -5.98
N ALA A 164 6.82 10.10 -6.74
CA ALA A 164 5.88 11.15 -7.13
C ALA A 164 4.72 10.61 -7.99
N GLY A 165 4.99 9.66 -8.88
CA GLY A 165 3.96 8.94 -9.63
C GLY A 165 3.07 8.08 -8.74
N LEU A 166 3.65 7.42 -7.73
CA LEU A 166 2.90 6.59 -6.77
C LEU A 166 1.93 7.45 -5.97
N LYS A 167 2.44 8.56 -5.41
CA LYS A 167 1.65 9.55 -4.70
C LYS A 167 0.50 10.09 -5.55
N LEU A 168 0.78 10.49 -6.79
CA LEU A 168 -0.25 10.97 -7.72
C LEU A 168 -1.33 9.92 -7.99
N LYS A 169 -0.95 8.63 -8.04
CA LYS A 169 -1.89 7.52 -8.22
C LYS A 169 -2.71 7.26 -6.95
N GLY A 170 -2.14 7.44 -5.77
CA GLY A 170 -2.86 7.41 -4.50
C GLY A 170 -3.88 8.55 -4.39
N GLU A 171 -3.47 9.78 -4.72
CA GLU A 171 -4.34 10.96 -4.72
C GLU A 171 -5.57 10.77 -5.63
N ILE A 172 -5.36 10.30 -6.87
CA ILE A 172 -6.49 10.13 -7.78
C ILE A 172 -7.45 9.05 -7.30
N ILE A 173 -6.97 7.96 -6.68
CA ILE A 173 -7.84 6.96 -6.04
C ILE A 173 -8.70 7.61 -4.96
N GLN A 174 -8.09 8.40 -4.06
CA GLN A 174 -8.84 9.06 -3.00
C GLN A 174 -9.87 10.07 -3.53
N GLU A 175 -9.56 10.78 -4.62
CA GLU A 175 -10.50 11.68 -5.28
C GLU A 175 -11.69 10.90 -5.88
N ILE A 176 -11.41 9.79 -6.58
CA ILE A 176 -12.45 8.93 -7.15
C ILE A 176 -13.33 8.35 -6.05
N LEU A 177 -12.76 7.86 -4.95
CA LEU A 177 -13.51 7.31 -3.83
C LEU A 177 -14.42 8.33 -3.13
N ARG A 178 -13.99 9.61 -3.12
CA ARG A 178 -14.83 10.73 -2.63
C ARG A 178 -15.93 11.10 -3.62
N PHE A 179 -15.69 10.90 -4.91
CA PHE A 179 -16.63 11.22 -5.98
C PHE A 179 -17.69 10.11 -6.19
N ALA A 180 -17.27 8.85 -6.26
CA ALA A 180 -18.13 7.69 -6.49
C ALA A 180 -17.54 6.44 -5.81
N SER A 181 -18.13 6.07 -4.67
CA SER A 181 -17.66 4.96 -3.83
C SER A 181 -17.76 3.57 -4.48
N GLU A 182 -18.58 3.43 -5.52
CA GLU A 182 -18.85 2.18 -6.22
C GLU A 182 -18.68 2.36 -7.73
N THR A 183 -17.45 2.59 -8.18
CA THR A 183 -17.14 2.66 -9.62
C THR A 183 -16.36 1.42 -10.09
N ASP A 184 -16.83 0.82 -11.18
CA ASP A 184 -16.10 -0.20 -11.94
C ASP A 184 -14.70 0.31 -12.33
N GLY A 185 -13.65 -0.48 -12.04
CA GLY A 185 -12.26 -0.11 -12.31
C GLY A 185 -11.49 0.41 -11.08
N VAL A 186 -12.16 0.72 -9.97
CA VAL A 186 -11.49 1.19 -8.73
C VAL A 186 -10.67 0.07 -8.09
N VAL A 187 -11.18 -1.16 -8.11
CA VAL A 187 -10.48 -2.34 -7.59
C VAL A 187 -9.16 -2.56 -8.34
N GLU A 188 -9.21 -2.54 -9.68
CA GLU A 188 -8.05 -2.68 -10.54
C GLU A 188 -7.04 -1.56 -10.31
N LEU A 189 -7.52 -0.33 -10.10
CA LEU A 189 -6.66 0.81 -9.81
C LEU A 189 -5.97 0.67 -8.44
N GLN A 190 -6.68 0.19 -7.41
CA GLN A 190 -6.11 -0.09 -6.08
C GLN A 190 -5.07 -1.21 -6.13
N LEU A 191 -5.36 -2.32 -6.81
CA LEU A 191 -4.40 -3.42 -6.98
C LEU A 191 -3.15 -2.94 -7.73
N SER A 192 -3.34 -2.14 -8.77
CA SER A 192 -2.22 -1.58 -9.52
C SER A 192 -1.37 -0.63 -8.69
N TYR A 193 -1.98 0.20 -7.84
CA TYR A 193 -1.26 1.03 -6.88
C TYR A 193 -0.43 0.18 -5.90
N LEU A 194 -0.99 -0.90 -5.36
CA LEU A 194 -0.28 -1.79 -4.43
C LEU A 194 0.90 -2.51 -5.09
N GLN A 195 0.75 -2.93 -6.35
CA GLN A 195 1.82 -3.54 -7.15
C GLN A 195 2.95 -2.55 -7.46
N ASP A 196 2.60 -1.31 -7.80
CA ASP A 196 3.57 -0.24 -8.03
C ASP A 196 4.35 0.09 -6.75
N PHE A 197 3.66 0.20 -5.61
CA PHE A 197 4.30 0.37 -4.32
C PHE A 197 5.26 -0.78 -4.01
N ALA A 198 4.82 -2.04 -4.13
CA ALA A 198 5.65 -3.20 -3.85
C ALA A 198 6.91 -3.23 -4.73
N SER A 199 6.78 -2.87 -6.00
CA SER A 199 7.91 -2.77 -6.94
C SER A 199 8.92 -1.71 -6.50
N LEU A 200 8.44 -0.51 -6.14
CA LEU A 200 9.29 0.57 -5.65
C LEU A 200 9.97 0.22 -4.33
N ALA A 201 9.22 -0.37 -3.39
CA ALA A 201 9.72 -0.75 -2.08
C ALA A 201 10.82 -1.82 -2.18
N HIS A 202 10.61 -2.81 -3.05
CA HIS A 202 11.62 -3.83 -3.33
C HIS A 202 12.93 -3.24 -3.87
N HIS A 203 12.86 -2.30 -4.81
CA HIS A 203 14.03 -1.62 -5.34
C HIS A 203 14.77 -0.78 -4.29
N CYS A 204 14.01 -0.13 -3.39
CA CYS A 204 14.58 0.60 -2.26
C CYS A 204 15.37 -0.32 -1.33
N LEU A 205 14.77 -1.42 -0.89
CA LEU A 205 15.42 -2.40 0.00
C LEU A 205 16.66 -3.05 -0.61
N GLN A 206 16.62 -3.39 -1.91
CA GLN A 206 17.79 -3.92 -2.60
C GLN A 206 18.94 -2.90 -2.65
N SER A 207 18.60 -1.64 -2.88
CA SER A 207 19.60 -0.56 -2.94
C SER A 207 20.26 -0.33 -1.57
N GLU A 208 19.48 -0.38 -0.49
CA GLU A 208 19.99 -0.25 0.88
C GLU A 208 20.92 -1.41 1.26
N ARG A 209 20.53 -2.65 0.97
CA ARG A 209 21.38 -3.83 1.22
C ARG A 209 22.73 -3.74 0.50
N ALA A 210 22.70 -3.38 -0.78
CA ALA A 210 23.93 -3.22 -1.57
C ALA A 210 24.83 -2.10 -1.05
N GLN A 211 24.26 -1.05 -0.45
CA GLN A 211 25.04 0.03 0.15
C GLN A 211 25.73 -0.42 1.44
N ILE A 212 25.01 -1.12 2.32
CA ILE A 212 25.54 -1.67 3.58
C ILE A 212 26.72 -2.62 3.30
N GLU A 213 26.61 -3.46 2.27
CA GLU A 213 27.69 -4.37 1.85
C GLU A 213 28.95 -3.60 1.40
N ARG A 214 28.79 -2.52 0.61
CA ARG A 214 29.93 -1.69 0.17
C ARG A 214 30.61 -0.95 1.32
N ASP A 215 29.82 -0.41 2.24
CA ASP A 215 30.35 0.33 3.39
C ASP A 215 31.11 -0.60 4.34
N SER A 216 30.64 -1.84 4.51
CA SER A 216 31.32 -2.88 5.30
C SER A 216 32.66 -3.31 4.68
N ILE A 217 32.75 -3.40 3.35
CA ILE A 217 34.00 -3.71 2.63
C ILE A 217 35.00 -2.55 2.77
N SER A 218 34.52 -1.30 2.68
CA SER A 218 35.39 -0.12 2.77
C SER A 218 35.97 0.09 4.17
N GLN A 219 35.23 -0.26 5.23
CA GLN A 219 35.72 -0.22 6.61
C GLN A 219 36.74 -1.33 6.92
N SER A 220 36.58 -2.53 6.33
CA SER A 220 37.54 -3.63 6.53
C SER A 220 38.88 -3.42 5.82
N HIS A 221 38.93 -2.67 4.72
CA HIS A 221 40.19 -2.30 4.06
C HIS A 221 40.92 -1.10 4.68
N SER A 222 40.21 -0.21 5.39
CA SER A 222 40.83 0.92 6.09
C SER A 222 41.49 0.52 7.42
N GLY A 223 41.16 -0.65 7.99
CA GLY A 223 41.73 -1.15 9.25
C GLY A 223 43.02 -1.97 9.11
N SER A 224 43.52 -2.22 7.89
CA SER A 224 44.70 -3.06 7.65
C SER A 224 45.99 -2.27 7.39
N HIS A 225 45.99 -0.94 7.55
CA HIS A 225 47.13 -0.08 7.22
C HIS A 225 47.83 0.60 8.42
N GLU A 226 47.45 0.29 9.66
CA GLU A 226 48.12 0.78 10.89
C GLU A 226 48.78 -0.37 11.68
N ALA A 227 49.65 -1.13 11.04
CA ALA A 227 50.50 -2.11 11.74
C ALA A 227 51.82 -2.32 11.00
N LEU A 228 52.65 -1.28 10.87
CA LEU A 228 54.09 -1.38 10.63
C LEU A 228 54.82 -0.27 11.37
#